data_AF-A0AAV0JZ21-F1
#
_entry.id   AF-A0AAV0JZ21-F1
#
_cell.length_a   1.000
_cell.length_b   1.000
_cell.length_c   1.000
_cell.angle_alpha   90.00
_cell.angle_beta   90.00
_cell.angle_gamma   90.00
#
_symmetry.space_group_name_H-M   'P 1'
#
loop_
_entity.id
_entity.type
_entity.pdbx_description
1 polymer ?
#
loop_
_entity_poly.entity_id
_entity_poly.type
_entity_poly.pdbx_seq_one_letter_code
_entity_poly.pdbx_strand_id
1 'polypeptide(L)'
;MIINNMGGSSSSTGLCLLLSLLIHSSIFFFVASQSTTAAVEGTVVINGSSRIGRTNPNFICATLDWWPPEKCDYGTCSWGRASLLNLDLTNPLLLNAIKAFSPLKIRLGGTLQDKVIYETQQQACPASFIKSSSEMFGFSQGCLPMSRWDELNSFFRKAGAAIVFGLNAL
;
A
#
# COMPACT_ATOMS: atom_id res chain seq x y z
N MET A 1 44.12 -34.96 -67.63
CA MET A 1 44.66 -36.32 -67.59
C MET A 1 45.13 -36.60 -66.16
N ILE A 2 44.39 -37.43 -65.40
CA ILE A 2 44.88 -38.49 -64.46
C ILE A 2 45.78 -37.97 -63.28
N ILE A 3 45.53 -38.05 -61.95
CA ILE A 3 44.67 -38.88 -61.05
C ILE A 3 44.52 -38.19 -59.65
N ASN A 4 43.41 -38.50 -58.96
CA ASN A 4 43.09 -38.48 -57.51
C ASN A 4 44.26 -38.76 -56.52
N ASN A 5 44.19 -38.33 -55.25
CA ASN A 5 43.54 -39.08 -54.15
C ASN A 5 43.64 -38.42 -52.74
N MET A 6 42.77 -38.95 -51.87
CA MET A 6 42.32 -38.60 -50.51
C MET A 6 43.34 -38.63 -49.34
N GLY A 7 42.92 -38.01 -48.22
CA GLY A 7 43.34 -38.32 -46.84
C GLY A 7 43.31 -37.07 -45.94
N GLY A 8 42.29 -36.83 -45.12
CA GLY A 8 42.17 -37.34 -43.73
C GLY A 8 43.00 -36.47 -42.77
N SER A 9 42.57 -35.97 -41.61
CA SER A 9 41.39 -36.20 -40.78
C SER A 9 41.32 -35.04 -39.76
N SER A 10 40.10 -34.56 -39.51
CA SER A 10 39.68 -33.66 -38.44
C SER A 10 39.99 -34.20 -37.04
N SER A 11 40.81 -33.49 -36.25
CA SER A 11 41.05 -33.87 -34.83
C SER A 11 41.39 -32.69 -33.88
N SER A 12 40.96 -31.46 -34.19
CA SER A 12 41.25 -30.30 -33.32
C SER A 12 40.01 -29.61 -32.76
N THR A 13 38.86 -29.72 -33.43
CA THR A 13 37.61 -29.04 -33.02
C THR A 13 36.83 -29.77 -31.93
N GLY A 14 36.95 -31.10 -31.80
CA GLY A 14 36.24 -31.89 -30.80
C GLY A 14 36.78 -31.74 -29.37
N LEU A 15 38.10 -31.55 -29.22
CA LEU A 15 38.75 -31.48 -27.91
C LEU A 15 38.48 -30.14 -27.19
N CYS A 16 38.41 -29.02 -27.93
CA CYS A 16 38.03 -27.72 -27.38
C CYS A 16 36.54 -27.66 -26.97
N LEU A 17 35.65 -28.31 -27.72
CA LEU A 17 34.23 -28.38 -27.36
C LEU A 17 34.02 -29.20 -26.08
N LEU A 18 34.72 -30.33 -25.92
CA LEU A 18 34.67 -31.14 -24.70
C LEU A 18 35.22 -30.39 -23.47
N LEU A 19 36.33 -29.65 -23.61
CA LEU A 19 36.87 -28.83 -22.53
C LEU A 19 35.92 -27.68 -22.15
N SER A 20 35.29 -27.02 -23.14
CA SER A 20 34.34 -25.94 -22.86
C SER A 20 33.06 -26.40 -22.13
N LEU A 21 32.60 -27.63 -22.40
CA LEU A 21 31.45 -28.26 -21.72
C LEU A 21 31.77 -28.64 -20.27
N LEU A 22 33.00 -29.08 -19.98
CA LEU A 22 33.43 -29.42 -18.62
C LEU A 22 33.65 -28.17 -17.74
N ILE A 23 34.04 -27.04 -18.33
CA ILE A 23 34.21 -25.76 -17.59
C ILE A 23 32.83 -25.14 -17.27
N HIS A 24 31.84 -25.30 -18.15
CA HIS A 24 30.46 -24.81 -17.90
C HIS A 24 29.67 -25.68 -16.91
N SER A 25 30.05 -26.95 -16.69
CA SER A 25 29.37 -27.80 -15.69
C SER A 25 29.76 -27.46 -14.25
N SER A 26 30.74 -26.57 -14.04
CA SER A 26 31.36 -26.35 -12.73
C SER A 26 30.83 -25.12 -11.96
N ILE A 27 29.83 -24.38 -12.46
CA ILE A 27 29.41 -23.08 -11.86
C ILE A 27 27.93 -23.03 -11.43
N PHE A 28 27.13 -24.09 -11.61
CA PHE A 28 25.79 -24.13 -11.01
C PHE A 28 25.81 -24.83 -9.65
N PHE A 29 26.41 -24.17 -8.64
CA PHE A 29 26.11 -24.47 -7.25
C PHE A 29 24.69 -23.94 -6.94
N PHE A 30 23.68 -24.78 -7.14
CA PHE A 30 22.37 -24.56 -6.55
C PHE A 30 22.50 -24.72 -5.03
N VAL A 31 22.64 -23.61 -4.31
CA VAL A 31 22.45 -23.61 -2.86
C VAL A 31 20.95 -23.74 -2.60
N ALA A 32 20.50 -24.98 -2.39
CA ALA A 32 19.16 -25.23 -1.87
C ALA A 32 19.14 -24.83 -0.40
N SER A 33 18.57 -23.66 -0.09
CA SER A 33 18.23 -23.30 1.29
C SER A 33 17.14 -24.25 1.79
N GLN A 34 17.53 -25.32 2.49
CA GLN A 34 16.59 -26.15 3.22
C GLN A 34 16.15 -25.39 4.47
N SER A 35 15.00 -24.70 4.40
CA SER A 35 14.32 -24.22 5.59
C SER A 35 13.81 -25.44 6.37
N THR A 36 14.54 -25.85 7.41
CA THR A 36 14.12 -26.88 8.36
C THR A 36 13.09 -26.32 9.33
N THR A 37 11.93 -25.90 8.82
CA THR A 37 10.76 -25.66 9.68
C THR A 37 9.99 -26.97 9.75
N ALA A 38 10.03 -27.64 10.91
CA ALA A 38 9.20 -28.80 11.16
C ALA A 38 7.73 -28.39 10.94
N ALA A 39 7.05 -29.05 10.00
CA ALA A 39 5.63 -28.80 9.76
C ALA A 39 4.85 -29.26 10.99
N VAL A 40 4.03 -28.36 11.55
CA VAL A 40 3.11 -28.68 12.63
C VAL A 40 1.79 -29.13 12.01
N GLU A 41 1.33 -30.33 12.37
CA GLU A 41 0.06 -30.87 11.91
C GLU A 41 -1.11 -30.33 12.73
N GLY A 42 -2.23 -30.01 12.08
CA GLY A 42 -3.45 -29.57 12.73
C GLY A 42 -4.70 -29.85 11.89
N THR A 43 -5.84 -30.05 12.54
CA THR A 43 -7.12 -30.40 11.88
C THR A 43 -8.11 -29.24 11.95
N VAL A 44 -8.67 -28.87 10.80
CA VAL A 44 -9.74 -27.86 10.68
C VAL A 44 -11.01 -28.54 10.17
N VAL A 45 -12.14 -28.36 10.86
CA VAL A 45 -13.46 -28.88 10.44
C VAL A 45 -14.33 -27.71 9.99
N ILE A 46 -14.80 -27.75 8.75
CA ILE A 46 -15.66 -26.70 8.16
C ILE A 46 -17.09 -27.23 8.08
N ASN A 47 -18.01 -26.61 8.82
CA ASN A 47 -19.45 -26.91 8.72
C ASN A 47 -20.11 -25.99 7.69
N GLY A 48 -20.34 -26.50 6.48
CA GLY A 48 -21.03 -25.76 5.40
C GLY A 48 -22.57 -25.76 5.50
N SER A 49 -23.16 -26.51 6.44
CA SER A 49 -24.62 -26.71 6.52
C SER A 49 -25.35 -25.59 7.26
N SER A 50 -24.65 -24.73 8.01
CA SER A 50 -25.26 -23.61 8.75
C SER A 50 -24.42 -22.34 8.66
N ARG A 51 -25.09 -21.18 8.69
CA ARG A 51 -24.45 -19.85 8.69
C ARG A 51 -24.61 -19.19 10.06
N ILE A 52 -23.51 -18.83 10.72
CA ILE A 52 -23.53 -18.15 12.02
C ILE A 52 -23.72 -16.62 11.92
N GLY A 53 -23.49 -16.04 10.75
CA GLY A 53 -23.60 -14.59 10.53
C GLY A 53 -23.41 -14.22 9.07
N ARG A 54 -23.72 -12.97 8.72
CA ARG A 54 -23.48 -12.42 7.38
C ARG A 54 -22.63 -11.17 7.51
N THR A 55 -21.50 -11.13 6.82
CA THR A 55 -20.68 -9.93 6.73
C THR A 55 -21.37 -8.89 5.82
N ASN A 56 -21.16 -7.62 6.13
CA ASN A 56 -21.67 -6.54 5.28
C ASN A 56 -20.97 -6.60 3.91
N PRO A 57 -21.63 -6.26 2.79
CA PRO A 57 -20.95 -6.14 1.49
C PRO A 57 -19.74 -5.20 1.52
N ASN A 58 -19.75 -4.20 2.41
CA ASN A 58 -18.67 -3.24 2.64
C ASN A 58 -17.90 -3.61 3.93
N PHE A 59 -17.63 -4.91 4.12
CA PHE A 59 -16.92 -5.41 5.31
C PHE A 59 -15.48 -4.91 5.38
N ILE A 60 -14.80 -4.85 4.23
CA ILE A 60 -13.47 -4.26 4.14
C ILE A 60 -13.63 -2.74 4.21
N CYS A 61 -12.91 -2.12 5.15
CA CYS A 61 -12.91 -0.70 5.36
C CYS A 61 -11.51 -0.17 5.65
N ALA A 62 -11.34 1.13 5.46
CA ALA A 62 -10.13 1.86 5.77
C ALA A 62 -10.44 3.16 6.51
N THR A 63 -9.42 3.77 7.10
CA THR A 63 -9.51 5.06 7.77
C THR A 63 -8.54 6.05 7.13
N LEU A 64 -8.94 7.31 7.00
CA LEU A 64 -8.06 8.42 6.67
C LEU A 64 -8.11 9.42 7.83
N ASP A 65 -6.95 9.70 8.42
CA ASP A 65 -6.84 10.47 9.67
C ASP A 65 -6.52 11.95 9.41
N TRP A 66 -6.62 12.75 10.47
CA TRP A 66 -6.42 14.20 10.51
C TRP A 66 -5.00 14.62 10.88
N TRP A 67 -4.15 13.70 11.35
CA TRP A 67 -2.82 14.06 11.86
C TRP A 67 -1.98 14.84 10.83
N PRO A 68 -1.43 16.00 11.21
CA PRO A 68 -0.57 16.77 10.34
C PRO A 68 0.86 16.19 10.32
N PRO A 69 1.70 16.56 9.33
CA PRO A 69 3.08 16.06 9.21
C PRO A 69 3.93 16.22 10.48
N GLU A 70 3.63 17.24 11.29
CA GLU A 70 4.35 17.59 12.52
C GLU A 70 4.03 16.63 13.68
N LYS A 71 3.07 15.71 13.50
CA LYS A 71 2.82 14.62 14.45
C LYS A 71 3.96 13.60 14.36
N CYS A 72 4.77 13.59 15.41
CA CYS A 72 5.87 12.64 15.57
C CYS A 72 5.66 11.79 16.82
N ASP A 73 5.76 10.48 16.66
CA ASP A 73 5.65 9.49 17.72
C ASP A 73 7.00 8.82 17.91
N TYR A 74 7.50 8.81 19.15
CA TYR A 74 8.76 8.17 19.51
C TYR A 74 9.94 8.61 18.60
N GLY A 75 9.96 9.89 18.21
CA GLY A 75 10.98 10.46 17.32
C GLY A 75 10.75 10.25 15.82
N THR A 76 9.65 9.59 15.40
CA THR A 76 9.34 9.34 13.99
C THR A 76 8.09 10.08 13.54
N CYS A 77 8.17 10.84 12.45
CA CYS A 77 7.06 11.63 11.90
C CYS A 77 6.44 10.93 10.68
N SER A 78 5.70 9.86 10.93
CA SER A 78 5.23 8.95 9.87
C SER A 78 4.10 9.50 8.99
N TRP A 79 3.45 10.60 9.41
CA TRP A 79 2.23 11.08 8.75
C TRP A 79 2.49 11.71 7.38
N GLY A 80 3.59 12.46 7.21
CA GLY A 80 3.98 13.04 5.92
C GLY A 80 2.80 13.56 5.09
N ARG A 81 2.56 12.97 3.91
CA ARG A 81 1.41 13.27 3.03
C ARG A 81 0.33 12.18 3.04
N ALA A 82 0.03 11.61 4.21
CA ALA A 82 -0.90 10.49 4.35
C ALA A 82 -2.24 10.87 5.01
N SER A 83 -2.46 12.13 5.39
CA SER A 83 -3.67 12.56 6.08
C SER A 83 -4.68 13.24 5.15
N LEU A 84 -5.92 13.36 5.64
CA LEU A 84 -7.02 14.12 5.00
C LEU A 84 -6.55 15.49 4.49
N LEU A 85 -5.64 16.12 5.23
CA LEU A 85 -5.16 17.47 4.99
C LEU A 85 -4.37 17.61 3.71
N ASN A 86 -3.53 16.61 3.37
CA ASN A 86 -2.47 16.80 2.36
C ASN A 86 -2.18 15.56 1.50
N LEU A 87 -2.98 14.49 1.64
CA LEU A 87 -2.93 13.32 0.77
C LEU A 87 -2.93 13.73 -0.70
N ASP A 88 -2.03 13.15 -1.48
CA ASP A 88 -1.97 13.34 -2.93
C ASP A 88 -3.10 12.57 -3.62
N LEU A 89 -4.18 13.30 -3.94
CA LEU A 89 -5.37 12.78 -4.60
C LEU A 89 -5.19 12.62 -6.12
N THR A 90 -4.04 13.02 -6.67
CA THR A 90 -3.71 12.82 -8.08
C THR A 90 -3.02 11.49 -8.34
N ASN A 91 -2.57 10.81 -7.27
CA ASN A 91 -1.80 9.58 -7.36
C ASN A 91 -2.63 8.42 -7.97
N PRO A 92 -2.24 7.88 -9.14
CA PRO A 92 -2.99 6.82 -9.80
C PRO A 92 -2.94 5.48 -9.04
N LEU A 93 -1.87 5.22 -8.27
CA LEU A 93 -1.76 4.01 -7.46
C LEU A 93 -2.80 4.02 -6.34
N LEU A 94 -2.96 5.16 -5.64
CA LEU A 94 -3.97 5.32 -4.60
C LEU A 94 -5.39 5.15 -5.16
N LEU A 95 -5.68 5.80 -6.30
CA LEU A 95 -6.97 5.67 -6.97
C LEU A 95 -7.29 4.20 -7.32
N ASN A 96 -6.35 3.50 -7.93
CA ASN A 96 -6.53 2.12 -8.36
C ASN A 96 -6.63 1.15 -7.18
N ALA A 97 -5.87 1.39 -6.10
CA ALA A 97 -5.96 0.62 -4.88
C ALA A 97 -7.39 0.71 -4.28
N ILE A 98 -7.95 1.91 -4.17
CA ILE A 98 -9.32 2.07 -3.65
C ILE A 98 -10.36 1.42 -4.57
N LYS A 99 -10.19 1.55 -5.90
CA LYS A 99 -11.07 0.89 -6.87
C LYS A 99 -11.06 -0.63 -6.76
N ALA A 100 -9.91 -1.25 -6.46
CA ALA A 100 -9.80 -2.69 -6.32
C ALA A 100 -10.65 -3.25 -5.16
N PHE A 101 -10.96 -2.42 -4.17
CA PHE A 101 -11.83 -2.76 -3.03
C PHE A 101 -13.26 -2.20 -3.17
N SER A 102 -13.66 -1.71 -4.36
CA SER A 102 -14.91 -0.96 -4.51
C SER A 102 -16.19 -1.79 -4.24
N PRO A 103 -17.15 -1.25 -3.46
CA PRO A 103 -17.04 0.01 -2.72
C PRO A 103 -16.27 -0.17 -1.41
N LEU A 104 -15.07 0.41 -1.34
CA LEU A 104 -14.31 0.48 -0.10
C LEU A 104 -14.97 1.50 0.81
N LYS A 105 -15.33 1.10 2.03
CA LYS A 105 -15.82 2.05 3.03
C LYS A 105 -14.64 2.76 3.68
N ILE A 106 -14.60 4.08 3.57
CA ILE A 106 -13.52 4.90 4.14
C ILE A 106 -14.10 5.82 5.22
N ARG A 107 -13.64 5.65 6.46
CA ARG A 107 -13.92 6.60 7.54
C ARG A 107 -12.92 7.75 7.46
N LEU A 108 -13.42 8.96 7.30
CA LEU A 108 -12.65 10.20 7.41
C LEU A 108 -12.80 10.70 8.85
N GLY A 109 -11.76 10.54 9.65
CA GLY A 109 -11.88 10.74 11.09
C GLY A 109 -10.62 10.33 11.84
N GLY A 110 -10.57 10.65 13.13
CA GLY A 110 -9.40 10.41 13.97
C GLY A 110 -9.49 11.23 15.25
N THR A 111 -8.41 11.26 16.03
CA THR A 111 -8.38 11.98 17.31
C THR A 111 -8.58 13.49 17.16
N LEU A 112 -8.00 14.11 16.12
CA LEU A 112 -8.12 15.55 15.92
C LEU A 112 -9.45 15.99 15.30
N GLN A 113 -10.36 15.06 15.01
CA GLN A 113 -11.68 15.35 14.41
C GLN A 113 -12.47 16.36 15.24
N ASP A 114 -12.42 16.25 16.57
CA ASP A 114 -13.13 17.14 17.50
C ASP A 114 -12.42 18.49 17.72
N LYS A 115 -11.42 18.79 16.90
CA LYS A 115 -10.72 20.08 16.86
C LYS A 115 -10.77 20.70 15.47
N VAL A 116 -11.59 20.17 14.56
CA VAL A 116 -11.75 20.66 13.19
C VAL A 116 -12.84 21.74 13.14
N ILE A 117 -12.49 22.87 12.53
CA ILE A 117 -13.42 23.88 12.04
C ILE A 117 -13.67 23.61 10.56
N TYR A 118 -14.93 23.62 10.15
CA TYR A 118 -15.32 23.48 8.75
C TYR A 118 -15.50 24.86 8.14
N GLU A 119 -14.81 25.12 7.03
CA GLU A 119 -15.02 26.36 6.28
C GLU A 119 -16.45 26.39 5.75
N THR A 120 -17.14 27.52 5.93
CA THR A 120 -18.47 27.77 5.38
C THR A 120 -18.54 29.23 4.94
N GLN A 121 -19.66 29.66 4.36
CA GLN A 121 -19.85 31.07 4.01
C GLN A 121 -19.82 31.99 5.25
N GLN A 122 -20.16 31.47 6.43
CA GLN A 122 -20.24 32.22 7.68
C GLN A 122 -19.02 32.01 8.59
N GLN A 123 -18.23 30.96 8.35
CA GLN A 123 -17.11 30.57 9.19
C GLN A 123 -15.85 30.47 8.34
N ALA A 124 -14.92 31.41 8.54
CA ALA A 124 -13.63 31.40 7.89
C ALA A 124 -12.73 30.27 8.40
N CYS A 125 -11.73 29.94 7.60
CA CYS A 125 -10.75 28.88 7.86
C CYS A 125 -9.40 29.48 8.28
N PRO A 126 -9.14 29.72 9.59
CA PRO A 126 -8.03 30.57 10.00
C PRO A 126 -6.66 29.90 9.89
N ALA A 127 -6.54 28.60 10.21
CA ALA A 127 -5.27 27.87 10.16
C ALA A 127 -5.44 26.34 10.16
N SER A 128 -4.42 25.63 9.69
CA SER A 128 -4.26 24.19 9.90
C SER A 128 -3.84 23.88 11.35
N PHE A 129 -3.82 22.59 11.71
CA PHE A 129 -3.34 22.14 13.03
C PHE A 129 -1.90 22.57 13.28
N ILE A 130 -1.64 23.23 14.41
CA ILE A 130 -0.31 23.63 14.86
C ILE A 130 0.01 22.89 16.15
N LYS A 131 1.22 22.34 16.27
CA LYS A 131 1.66 21.66 17.48
C LYS A 131 1.66 22.62 18.67
N SER A 132 0.96 22.25 19.73
CA SER A 132 0.83 23.05 20.95
C SER A 132 0.75 22.12 22.16
N SER A 133 1.77 22.12 23.00
CA SER A 133 1.87 21.20 24.15
C SER A 133 0.83 21.47 25.25
N SER A 134 0.27 22.68 25.30
CA SER A 134 -0.77 23.05 26.28
C SER A 134 -2.18 22.68 25.84
N GLU A 135 -2.36 22.31 24.58
CA GLU A 135 -3.65 22.00 23.98
C GLU A 135 -3.99 20.51 24.11
N MET A 136 -5.30 20.22 24.16
CA MET A 136 -5.78 18.84 24.09
C MET A 136 -5.24 18.17 22.82
N PHE A 137 -4.72 16.95 22.96
CA PHE A 137 -4.05 16.15 21.92
C PHE A 137 -2.74 16.74 21.38
N GLY A 138 -2.23 17.83 21.97
CA GLY A 138 -0.94 18.41 21.60
C GLY A 138 -0.96 19.27 20.33
N PHE A 139 -2.15 19.67 19.85
CA PHE A 139 -2.33 20.49 18.65
C PHE A 139 -3.44 21.51 18.85
N SER A 140 -3.37 22.67 18.20
CA SER A 140 -4.45 23.67 18.16
C SER A 140 -5.73 23.13 17.51
N GLN A 141 -6.76 23.98 17.41
CA GLN A 141 -7.78 23.75 16.39
C GLN A 141 -7.15 23.79 14.99
N GLY A 142 -7.69 22.98 14.10
CA GLY A 142 -7.35 22.95 12.69
C GLY A 142 -8.58 23.21 11.85
N CYS A 143 -8.41 23.39 10.56
CA CYS A 143 -9.51 23.66 9.66
C CYS A 143 -9.49 22.75 8.43
N LEU A 144 -10.69 22.38 7.95
CA LEU A 144 -10.92 21.79 6.65
C LEU A 144 -11.48 22.86 5.69
N PRO A 145 -10.67 23.38 4.74
CA PRO A 145 -11.16 24.27 3.69
C PRO A 145 -12.19 23.59 2.79
N MET A 146 -13.16 24.34 2.28
CA MET A 146 -14.17 23.82 1.35
C MET A 146 -13.54 23.31 0.06
N SER A 147 -12.50 23.97 -0.43
CA SER A 147 -11.73 23.51 -1.60
C SER A 147 -11.15 22.11 -1.38
N ARG A 148 -10.58 21.84 -0.20
CA ARG A 148 -10.02 20.54 0.13
C ARG A 148 -11.11 19.46 0.26
N TRP A 149 -12.25 19.82 0.83
CA TRP A 149 -13.42 18.95 0.90
C TRP A 149 -13.93 18.56 -0.51
N ASP A 150 -13.96 19.51 -1.45
CA ASP A 150 -14.35 19.26 -2.83
C ASP A 150 -13.36 18.33 -3.56
N GLU A 151 -12.06 18.53 -3.36
CA GLU A 151 -11.02 17.64 -3.89
C GLU A 151 -11.22 16.20 -3.39
N LEU A 152 -11.40 16.03 -2.08
CA LEU A 152 -11.61 14.72 -1.44
C LEU A 152 -12.86 14.04 -2.01
N ASN A 153 -13.99 14.76 -2.07
CA ASN A 153 -15.23 14.19 -2.60
C ASN A 153 -15.14 13.83 -4.07
N SER A 154 -14.52 14.68 -4.88
CA SER A 154 -14.28 14.40 -6.29
C SER A 154 -13.46 13.12 -6.47
N PHE A 155 -12.39 12.99 -5.69
CA PHE A 155 -11.54 11.80 -5.68
C PHE A 155 -12.30 10.54 -5.26
N PHE A 156 -13.03 10.57 -4.14
CA PHE A 156 -13.77 9.40 -3.64
C PHE A 156 -14.89 8.97 -4.57
N ARG A 157 -15.60 9.91 -5.19
CA ARG A 157 -16.57 9.63 -6.25
C ARG A 157 -15.91 8.94 -7.44
N LYS A 158 -14.76 9.44 -7.90
CA LYS A 158 -13.98 8.84 -8.99
C LYS A 158 -13.47 7.43 -8.64
N ALA A 159 -13.16 7.19 -7.37
CA ALA A 159 -12.69 5.91 -6.86
C ALA A 159 -13.82 4.89 -6.61
N GLY A 160 -15.09 5.33 -6.57
CA GLY A 160 -16.22 4.48 -6.20
C GLY A 160 -16.18 4.07 -4.71
N ALA A 161 -15.68 4.95 -3.84
CA ALA A 161 -15.60 4.70 -2.40
C ALA A 161 -16.88 5.15 -1.68
N ALA A 162 -17.22 4.45 -0.59
CA ALA A 162 -18.31 4.85 0.31
C ALA A 162 -17.74 5.58 1.53
N ILE A 163 -18.15 6.83 1.75
CA ILE A 163 -17.54 7.70 2.75
C ILE A 163 -18.37 7.77 4.02
N VAL A 164 -17.70 7.68 5.17
CA VAL A 164 -18.24 7.98 6.49
C VAL A 164 -17.43 9.13 7.07
N PHE A 165 -18.04 10.31 7.18
CA PHE A 165 -17.36 11.50 7.69
C PHE A 165 -17.68 11.69 9.18
N GLY A 166 -16.66 11.71 10.02
CA GLY A 166 -16.83 12.02 11.43
C GLY A 166 -16.87 13.54 11.65
N LEU A 167 -17.91 14.01 12.34
CA LEU A 167 -18.09 15.43 12.65
C LEU A 167 -17.39 15.81 13.95
N ASN A 168 -17.07 17.09 14.08
CA ASN A 168 -16.61 17.65 15.34
C ASN A 168 -17.81 17.71 16.30
N ALA A 169 -17.68 17.10 17.48
CA ALA A 169 -18.72 17.07 18.51
C ALA A 169 -18.43 17.97 19.74
N LEU A 170 -17.37 18.78 19.70
CA LEU A 170 -16.95 19.72 20.74
C LEU A 170 -17.01 21.18 20.26
#